data_AF-A0A519HJY2-F1
#
_entry.id   AF-A0A519HJY2-F1
#
_cell.length_a   1.000
_cell.length_b   1.000
_cell.length_c   1.000
_cell.angle_alpha   90.00
_cell.angle_beta   90.00
_cell.angle_gamma   90.00
#
_symmetry.space_group_name_H-M   'P 1'
#
loop_
_entity.id
_entity.type
_entity.pdbx_description
1 polymer ?
#
loop_
_entity_poly.entity_id
_entity_poly.type
_entity_poly.pdbx_seq_one_letter_code
_entity_poly.pdbx_strand_id
1 'polypeptide(L)' 'MSGETELERLTARRVTLIHRLDLIERGATLTYDDGTPVDMASEKARLEDEVSRLDRKIALLGPAAGQA' A
#
# COMPACT_ATOMS: atom_id res chain seq x y z
N MET A 1 3.20 22.28 8.96
CA MET A 1 3.70 21.07 9.65
C MET A 1 2.86 19.82 9.38
N SER A 2 1.54 19.89 9.21
CA SER A 2 0.70 18.68 9.06
C SER A 2 0.85 17.93 7.72
N GLY A 3 1.19 18.64 6.63
CA GLY A 3 1.29 18.08 5.28
C GLY A 3 2.48 17.12 5.07
N GLU A 4 3.67 17.49 5.54
CA GLU A 4 4.86 16.60 5.54
C GLU A 4 4.59 15.32 6.32
N THR A 5 3.98 15.43 7.50
CA THR A 5 3.65 14.23 8.29
C THR A 5 2.61 13.33 7.62
N GLU A 6 1.66 13.88 6.84
CA GLU A 6 0.68 13.08 6.10
C GLU A 6 1.34 12.41 4.90
N LEU A 7 2.16 13.13 4.14
CA LEU A 7 2.93 12.59 3.02
C LEU A 7 3.86 11.45 3.47
N GLU A 8 4.56 11.63 4.59
CA GLU A 8 5.39 10.60 5.22
C GLU A 8 4.59 9.37 5.62
N ARG A 9 3.44 9.56 6.30
CA ARG A 9 2.56 8.44 6.69
C ARG A 9 2.04 7.66 5.49
N LEU A 10 1.61 8.36 4.44
CA LEU A 10 1.10 7.72 3.22
C LEU A 10 2.22 6.97 2.49
N THR A 11 3.42 7.54 2.44
CA THR A 11 4.59 6.89 1.83
C THR A 11 5.00 5.64 2.61
N ALA A 12 5.06 5.71 3.94
CA ALA A 12 5.36 4.55 4.78
C ALA A 12 4.32 3.43 4.62
N ARG A 13 3.03 3.79 4.57
CA ARG A 13 1.94 2.83 4.30
C ARG A 13 2.13 2.18 2.93
N ARG A 14 2.40 2.97 1.89
CA ARG A 14 2.63 2.47 0.52
C ARG A 14 3.76 1.43 0.48
N VAL A 15 4.91 1.74 1.09
CA VAL A 15 6.05 0.81 1.16
C VAL A 15 5.65 -0.50 1.84
N THR A 16 4.88 -0.41 2.92
CA THR A 16 4.39 -1.60 3.65
C THR A 16 3.49 -2.48 2.78
N LEU A 17 2.57 -1.88 2.01
CA LEU A 17 1.67 -2.63 1.13
C LEU A 17 2.42 -3.29 -0.04
N ILE A 18 3.42 -2.59 -0.61
CA ILE A 18 4.30 -3.17 -1.64
C ILE A 18 5.07 -4.37 -1.09
N HIS A 19 5.60 -4.26 0.13
CA HIS A 19 6.27 -5.40 0.76
C HIS A 19 5.31 -6.59 0.96
N ARG A 20 4.05 -6.34 1.36
CA ARG A 20 3.04 -7.41 1.45
C ARG A 20 2.74 -8.05 0.10
N LEU A 21 2.65 -7.26 -0.97
CA LEU A 21 2.47 -7.80 -2.32
C LEU A 21 3.63 -8.71 -2.72
N ASP A 22 4.87 -8.29 -2.48
CA ASP A 22 6.06 -9.12 -2.72
C ASP A 22 6.04 -10.44 -1.90
N LEU A 23 5.59 -10.40 -0.64
CA LEU A 23 5.41 -11.63 0.15
C LEU A 23 4.36 -12.57 -0.45
N ILE A 24 3.23 -12.04 -0.92
CA ILE A 24 2.18 -12.83 -1.58
C ILE A 24 2.72 -13.45 -2.87
N GLU A 25 3.48 -12.69 -3.66
CA GLU A 25 4.13 -13.21 -4.88
C GLU A 25 5.14 -14.32 -4.59
N ARG A 26 5.76 -14.31 -3.41
CA ARG A 26 6.63 -15.38 -2.91
C ARG A 26 5.87 -16.57 -2.30
N GLY A 27 4.54 -16.56 -2.33
CA GLY A 27 3.70 -17.66 -1.85
C GLY A 27 3.29 -17.56 -0.38
N ALA A 28 3.38 -16.38 0.24
CA ALA A 28 2.81 -16.19 1.58
C ALA A 28 1.29 -16.43 1.56
N THR A 29 0.78 -17.09 2.60
CA THR A 29 -0.64 -17.34 2.82
C THR A 29 -1.10 -16.69 4.11
N LEU A 30 -2.39 -16.32 4.16
CA LEU A 30 -3.02 -15.73 5.32
C LEU A 30 -4.23 -16.56 5.73
N THR A 31 -4.51 -16.55 7.04
CA THR A 31 -5.73 -17.10 7.63
C THR A 31 -6.35 -16.03 8.51
N TYR A 32 -7.67 -16.00 8.57
CA TYR A 32 -8.39 -15.23 9.57
C TYR A 32 -8.17 -15.86 10.97
N ASP A 33 -8.54 -15.14 12.03
CA ASP A 33 -8.33 -15.60 13.41
C ASP A 33 -9.06 -16.91 13.73
N ASP A 34 -10.10 -17.25 12.97
CA ASP A 34 -10.85 -18.51 13.07
C ASP A 34 -10.23 -19.68 12.27
N GLY A 35 -9.08 -19.44 11.62
CA GLY A 35 -8.38 -20.40 10.76
C GLY A 35 -8.90 -20.48 9.33
N THR A 36 -9.94 -19.73 8.97
CA THR A 36 -10.45 -19.68 7.59
C THR A 36 -9.37 -19.11 6.66
N PRO A 37 -9.04 -19.77 5.54
CA PRO A 37 -8.04 -19.27 4.61
C PRO A 37 -8.53 -18.00 3.91
N VAL A 38 -7.64 -17.03 3.75
CA VAL A 38 -7.90 -15.84 2.94
C VAL A 38 -7.77 -16.21 1.46
N ASP A 39 -8.68 -15.71 0.62
CA ASP A 39 -8.49 -15.75 -0.82
C ASP A 39 -7.36 -14.80 -1.21
N MET A 40 -6.17 -15.38 -1.46
CA MET A 40 -4.97 -14.62 -1.76
C MET A 40 -5.04 -13.87 -3.09
N ALA A 41 -5.86 -14.31 -4.05
CA ALA A 41 -6.05 -13.59 -5.31
C ALA A 41 -6.84 -12.29 -5.08
N SER A 42 -7.93 -12.38 -4.32
CA SER A 42 -8.71 -11.22 -3.90
C SER A 42 -7.91 -10.29 -2.98
N GLU A 43 -7.10 -10.84 -2.07
CA GLU A 43 -6.19 -10.07 -1.21
C GLU A 43 -5.18 -9.28 -2.03
N LYS A 44 -4.53 -9.92 -3.00
CA LYS A 44 -3.59 -9.27 -3.91
C LYS A 44 -4.24 -8.11 -4.65
N ALA A 45 -5.39 -8.35 -5.28
CA ALA A 45 -6.12 -7.31 -6.02
C ALA A 45 -6.48 -6.11 -5.12
N ARG A 46 -6.93 -6.37 -3.88
CA ARG A 46 -7.23 -5.30 -2.92
C ARG A 46 -6.00 -4.45 -2.58
N LEU A 47 -4.86 -5.09 -2.38
CA LEU A 47 -3.60 -4.40 -2.06
C LEU A 47 -3.09 -3.57 -3.25
N GLU A 48 -3.17 -4.08 -4.47
CA GLU A 48 -2.83 -3.36 -5.71
C GLU A 48 -3.69 -2.10 -5.90
N ASP A 49 -4.99 -2.23 -5.67
CA ASP A 49 -5.93 -1.10 -5.70
C ASP A 49 -5.59 -0.04 -4.64
N GLU A 50 -5.20 -0.48 -3.45
CA GLU A 50 -4.84 0.42 -2.36
C GLU A 50 -3.53 1.17 -2.64
N VAL A 51 -2.51 0.47 -3.15
CA VAL A 51 -1.27 1.10 -3.61
C VAL A 51 -1.56 2.14 -4.68
N SER A 52 -2.39 1.80 -5.68
CA SER A 52 -2.80 2.73 -6.75
C SER A 52 -3.52 3.98 -6.23
N ARG A 53 -4.32 3.85 -5.16
CA ARG A 53 -4.93 5.00 -4.48
C ARG A 53 -3.90 5.85 -3.73
N LEU A 54 -2.96 5.21 -3.04
CA LEU A 54 -1.89 5.92 -2.32
C LEU A 54 -0.97 6.66 -3.30
N ASP A 55 -0.61 6.06 -4.43
CA ASP A 55 0.19 6.69 -5.49
C ASP A 55 -0.43 8.01 -5.93
N ARG A 56 -1.73 8.01 -6.24
CA ARG A 56 -2.45 9.23 -6.61
C ARG A 56 -2.45 10.28 -5.50
N LYS A 57 -2.68 9.88 -4.25
CA LYS A 57 -2.72 10.81 -3.11
C LYS A 57 -1.34 11.40 -2.81
N ILE A 58 -0.29 10.58 -2.88
CA ILE A 58 1.10 11.01 -2.70
C ILE A 58 1.49 11.98 -3.82
N ALA A 59 1.13 11.70 -5.07
CA ALA A 59 1.41 12.60 -6.19
C ALA A 59 0.73 13.98 -6.03
N LEU A 60 -0.46 14.03 -5.43
CA LEU A 60 -1.17 15.29 -5.15
C LEU A 60 -0.57 16.09 -3.99
N LEU A 61 0.04 15.41 -3.01
CA LEU A 61 0.61 16.03 -1.81
C LEU A 61 2.12 16.28 -1.89
N GLY A 62 2.80 15.57 -2.79
CA GLY A 62 4.22 15.72 -3.05
C GLY A 62 4.52 17.06 -3.75
N PRO A 63 5.80 17.46 -3.80
CA PRO A 63 6.19 18.67 -4.51
C PRO A 63 5.68 18.61 -5.95
N ALA A 64 5.03 19.69 -6.41
CA ALA A 64 4.57 19.79 -7.78
C ALA A 64 5.76 19.58 -8.71
N ALA A 65 5.63 18.67 -9.69
CA ALA A 65 6.65 18.44 -10.69
C ALA A 65 7.01 19.79 -11.35
N GLY A 66 8.17 20.35 -10.98
CA GLY A 66 8.61 21.68 -11.43
C GLY A 66 9.14 22.65 -10.36
N GLN A 67 9.18 22.29 -9.08
CA GLN A 67 9.92 23.06 -8.07
C GLN A 67 11.08 22.22 -7.53
N ALA A 68 12.22 22.29 -8.23
CA ALA A 68 13.53 21.88 -7.77
C ALA A 68 14.54 22.98 -8.14
#